data_AF-A0A924RG26-F1
#
_entry.id   AF-A0A924RG26-F1
#
_cell.length_a   1.000
_cell.length_b   1.000
_cell.length_c   1.000
_cell.angle_alpha   90.00
_cell.angle_beta   90.00
_cell.angle_gamma   90.00
#
_symmetry.space_group_name_H-M   'P 1'
#
loop_
_entity.id
_entity.type
_entity.pdbx_description
1 polymer ?
#
loop_
_entity_poly.entity_id
_entity_poly.type
_entity_poly.pdbx_seq_one_letter_code
_entity_poly.pdbx_strand_id
1 'polypeptide(L)'
;MWLAWLLLAIFWAAPGAARQFQVGADRAFKLPSDVARQVSDGDTVEIDPGEYYDCVNWRANRLTIAGRGAGVVITDVACSDKAAFVISGDAVHVRRIVFTRIRVADRNGAGIRAQGGDLNIADCQFINNEVGVLAAGVARARITVVDSVFDDNGRCTEGRCRAGLEVGAVAELRVERSRFNAPRGRVLLRSGAGRTLLSGNEFTAADPGGPLVSVAGDLLADTNRFVFGPNAQDPTAMALRSLWHSPIIALRGNWLENPTGRPGLLLANMSSADPDMADNHLGPGDAAASNVGLLNSRAHALGRIGVDAADRATAPARAQLRRLLRQ
;
A
#
# COMPACT_ATOMS: atom_id res chain seq x y z
N MET A 1 33.87 60.83 -19.91
CA MET A 1 32.95 59.69 -19.85
C MET A 1 33.46 58.72 -18.78
N TRP A 2 32.82 58.69 -17.60
CA TRP A 2 33.19 57.79 -16.50
C TRP A 2 32.33 56.53 -16.61
N LEU A 3 32.91 55.37 -16.96
CA LEU A 3 32.23 54.08 -16.85
C LEU A 3 32.43 53.53 -15.44
N ALA A 4 31.39 53.60 -14.63
CA ALA A 4 31.29 52.88 -13.36
C ALA A 4 31.03 51.39 -13.66
N TRP A 5 31.98 50.53 -13.31
CA TRP A 5 31.81 49.09 -13.34
C TRP A 5 30.99 48.64 -12.12
N LEU A 6 29.74 48.25 -12.35
CA LEU A 6 28.92 47.56 -11.36
C LEU A 6 29.43 46.11 -11.23
N LEU A 7 30.14 45.82 -10.13
CA LEU A 7 30.45 44.46 -9.73
C LEU A 7 29.17 43.79 -9.21
N LEU A 8 28.55 42.95 -10.03
CA LEU A 8 27.49 42.04 -9.60
C LEU A 8 28.13 40.95 -8.72
N ALA A 9 27.99 41.06 -7.40
CA ALA A 9 28.34 39.98 -6.49
C ALA A 9 27.31 38.85 -6.62
N ILE A 10 27.64 37.81 -7.37
CA ILE A 10 26.85 36.58 -7.44
C ILE A 10 27.09 35.84 -6.12
N PHE A 11 26.19 36.03 -5.15
CA PHE A 11 26.13 35.19 -3.96
C PHE A 11 25.71 33.77 -4.38
N TRP A 12 26.68 32.89 -4.54
CA TRP A 12 26.43 31.46 -4.51
C TRP A 12 25.96 31.11 -3.10
N ALA A 13 24.64 30.98 -2.91
CA ALA A 13 24.09 30.34 -1.73
C ALA A 13 24.57 28.89 -1.76
N ALA A 14 25.58 28.57 -0.94
CA ALA A 14 25.96 27.18 -0.72
C ALA A 14 24.70 26.43 -0.26
N PRO A 15 24.37 25.26 -0.85
CA PRO A 15 23.27 24.47 -0.35
C PRO A 15 23.51 24.22 1.15
N GLY A 16 22.56 24.63 1.98
CA GLY A 16 22.66 24.45 3.42
C GLY A 16 22.92 22.99 3.72
N ALA A 17 23.94 22.70 4.53
CA ALA A 17 24.24 21.32 4.91
C ALA A 17 23.03 20.70 5.61
N ALA A 18 22.60 19.53 5.15
CA ALA A 18 21.56 18.74 5.80
C ALA A 18 21.91 18.54 7.28
N ARG A 19 21.01 18.95 8.17
CA ARG A 19 21.20 18.87 9.62
C ARG A 19 20.76 17.52 10.13
N GLN A 20 21.35 17.11 11.25
CA GLN A 20 20.95 15.92 11.99
C GLN A 20 20.34 16.31 13.33
N PHE A 21 19.15 15.80 13.60
CA PHE A 21 18.43 15.96 14.85
C PHE A 21 18.47 14.64 15.61
N GLN A 22 18.77 14.67 16.90
CA GLN A 22 18.72 13.51 17.77
C GLN A 22 17.57 13.63 18.74
N VAL A 23 16.73 12.61 18.78
CA VAL A 23 15.52 12.52 19.60
C VAL A 23 15.65 11.36 20.56
N GLY A 24 15.27 11.56 21.83
CA GLY A 24 15.24 10.50 22.83
C GLY A 24 15.16 11.01 24.25
N ALA A 25 14.91 10.12 25.20
CA ALA A 25 14.73 10.45 26.62
C ALA A 25 15.90 11.27 27.20
N ASP A 26 17.13 11.05 26.73
CA ASP A 26 18.33 11.76 27.18
C ASP A 26 18.81 12.87 26.23
N ARG A 27 18.08 13.13 25.13
CA ARG A 27 18.42 14.17 24.15
C ARG A 27 17.79 15.51 24.49
N ALA A 28 18.17 16.57 23.78
CA ALA A 28 17.51 17.87 23.90
C ALA A 28 16.04 17.81 23.42
N PHE A 29 15.79 17.05 22.35
CA PHE A 29 14.45 16.74 21.85
C PHE A 29 14.01 15.39 22.41
N LYS A 30 12.90 15.35 23.13
CA LYS A 30 12.45 14.14 23.84
C LYS A 30 11.55 13.31 22.95
N LEU A 31 10.73 13.95 22.13
CA LEU A 31 9.75 13.32 21.25
C LEU A 31 10.04 13.64 19.78
N PRO A 32 9.71 12.73 18.84
CA PRO A 32 9.79 13.01 17.41
C PRO A 32 9.05 14.30 17.00
N SER A 33 7.93 14.62 17.64
CA SER A 33 7.15 15.83 17.37
C SER A 33 7.86 17.14 17.76
N ASP A 34 8.82 17.11 18.68
CA ASP A 34 9.57 18.29 19.12
C ASP A 34 10.38 18.92 17.98
N VAL A 35 10.83 18.10 17.01
CA VAL A 35 11.65 18.55 15.88
C VAL A 35 10.82 18.83 14.62
N ALA A 36 9.52 18.53 14.63
CA ALA A 36 8.67 18.57 13.43
C ALA A 36 8.61 19.95 12.75
N ARG A 37 8.70 21.04 13.54
CA ARG A 37 8.72 22.42 13.01
C ARG A 37 10.14 22.94 12.73
N GLN A 38 11.17 22.19 13.09
CA GLN A 38 12.56 22.60 12.98
C GLN A 38 13.27 21.97 11.80
N VAL A 39 12.86 20.76 11.41
CA VAL A 39 13.40 20.06 10.23
C VAL A 39 13.10 20.82 8.95
N SER A 40 14.06 20.81 8.04
CA SER A 40 14.01 21.37 6.70
C SER A 40 14.31 20.28 5.68
N ASP A 41 14.12 20.61 4.40
CA ASP A 41 14.36 19.65 3.33
C ASP A 41 15.78 19.08 3.36
N GLY A 42 15.90 17.75 3.27
CA GLY A 42 17.19 17.05 3.29
C GLY A 42 17.71 16.69 4.69
N ASP A 43 17.09 17.19 5.76
CA ASP A 43 17.53 16.89 7.13
C ASP A 43 17.36 15.41 7.50
N THR A 44 17.98 14.99 8.59
CA THR A 44 17.83 13.65 9.18
C THR A 44 17.37 13.77 10.63
N VAL A 45 16.38 12.97 11.01
CA VAL A 45 15.93 12.76 12.39
C VAL A 45 16.32 11.36 12.83
N GLU A 46 17.20 11.29 13.81
CA GLU A 46 17.66 10.06 14.44
C GLU A 46 16.99 9.89 15.81
N ILE A 47 16.27 8.79 15.98
CA ILE A 47 15.46 8.52 17.18
C ILE A 47 16.14 7.42 17.99
N ASP A 48 16.55 7.70 19.22
CA ASP A 48 17.10 6.69 20.13
C ASP A 48 16.04 5.64 20.51
N PRO A 49 16.43 4.39 20.85
CA PRO A 49 15.51 3.37 21.33
C PRO A 49 14.62 3.86 22.49
N GLY A 50 13.35 3.48 22.45
CA GLY A 50 12.34 3.93 23.41
C GLY A 50 10.92 3.72 22.89
N GLU A 51 9.95 3.79 23.80
CA GLU A 51 8.52 3.80 23.46
C GLU A 51 7.99 5.23 23.52
N TYR A 52 7.46 5.70 22.40
CA TYR A 52 7.02 7.07 22.18
C TYR A 52 5.51 7.09 21.92
N TYR A 53 4.77 7.66 22.89
CA TYR A 53 3.36 7.99 22.75
C TYR A 53 3.24 9.33 22.03
N ASP A 54 3.51 9.31 20.73
CA ASP A 54 3.69 10.53 19.94
C ASP A 54 3.16 10.38 18.51
N CYS A 55 2.88 11.51 17.89
CA CYS A 55 2.53 11.58 16.48
C CYS A 55 3.14 12.82 15.83
N VAL A 56 3.41 12.76 14.52
CA VAL A 56 4.10 13.84 13.82
C VAL A 56 3.52 14.09 12.43
N ASN A 57 3.41 15.37 12.07
CA ASN A 57 3.13 15.81 10.70
C ASN A 57 4.44 16.26 10.04
N TRP A 58 5.05 15.39 9.24
CA TRP A 58 6.29 15.65 8.51
C TRP A 58 6.02 16.36 7.18
N ARG A 59 6.50 17.60 7.04
CA ARG A 59 6.30 18.42 5.83
C ARG A 59 7.52 18.54 4.92
N ALA A 60 8.72 18.37 5.48
CA ALA A 60 9.97 18.50 4.76
C ALA A 60 10.13 17.41 3.68
N ASN A 61 10.70 17.78 2.54
CA ASN A 61 11.07 16.87 1.47
C ASN A 61 12.47 16.29 1.72
N ARG A 62 12.82 15.17 1.09
CA ARG A 62 14.15 14.53 1.20
C ARG A 62 14.54 14.25 2.67
N LEU A 63 13.56 14.12 3.55
CA LEU A 63 13.76 13.94 4.98
C LEU A 63 14.07 12.46 5.26
N THR A 64 15.07 12.20 6.08
CA THR A 64 15.31 10.86 6.63
C THR A 64 14.86 10.79 8.07
N ILE A 65 14.03 9.81 8.43
CA ILE A 65 13.57 9.54 9.79
C ILE A 65 13.99 8.12 10.13
N ALA A 66 14.88 7.96 11.10
CA ALA A 66 15.52 6.69 11.38
C ALA A 66 15.63 6.41 12.87
N GLY A 67 15.34 5.19 13.29
CA GLY A 67 15.75 4.75 14.63
C GLY A 67 17.29 4.71 14.76
N ARG A 68 17.84 4.73 15.97
CA ARG A 68 19.27 4.52 16.28
C ARG A 68 19.48 3.15 16.91
N GLY A 69 19.06 2.12 16.18
CA GLY A 69 19.15 0.73 16.58
C GLY A 69 17.77 0.08 16.52
N ALA A 70 17.66 -1.12 17.09
CA ALA A 70 16.36 -1.74 17.36
C ALA A 70 15.70 -1.07 18.58
N GLY A 71 14.37 -1.18 18.68
CA GLY A 71 13.62 -0.77 19.88
C GLY A 71 13.06 0.65 19.86
N VAL A 72 12.98 1.31 18.69
CA VAL A 72 12.20 2.55 18.53
C VAL A 72 10.75 2.18 18.23
N VAL A 73 9.83 2.54 19.13
CA VAL A 73 8.41 2.22 19.04
C VAL A 73 7.59 3.51 19.07
N ILE A 74 6.78 3.78 18.05
CA ILE A 74 5.78 4.84 18.02
C ILE A 74 4.41 4.20 18.20
N THR A 75 3.64 4.65 19.20
CA THR A 75 2.44 3.94 19.62
C THR A 75 1.28 4.81 20.08
N ASP A 76 0.07 4.27 19.94
CA ASP A 76 -1.21 4.69 20.53
C ASP A 76 -1.72 6.11 20.21
N VAL A 77 -0.88 7.03 19.73
CA VAL A 77 -1.21 8.43 19.46
C VAL A 77 -1.26 8.67 17.95
N ALA A 78 -2.32 9.35 17.50
CA ALA A 78 -2.52 9.70 16.10
C ALA A 78 -2.71 11.20 15.90
N CYS A 79 -2.06 11.74 14.89
CA CYS A 79 -2.16 13.13 14.47
C CYS A 79 -3.32 13.30 13.50
N SER A 80 -4.07 14.38 13.67
CA SER A 80 -5.16 14.80 12.77
C SER A 80 -6.21 13.72 12.51
N ASP A 81 -6.48 12.87 13.51
CA ASP A 81 -7.38 11.70 13.39
C ASP A 81 -7.00 10.80 12.19
N LYS A 82 -5.70 10.67 11.91
CA LYS A 82 -5.17 9.98 10.73
C LYS A 82 -4.12 8.92 11.06
N ALA A 83 -2.99 9.31 11.64
CA ALA A 83 -1.82 8.42 11.74
C ALA A 83 -0.82 8.84 12.80
N ALA A 84 0.05 7.92 13.21
CA ALA A 84 1.24 8.27 13.98
C ALA A 84 2.12 9.24 13.17
N PHE A 85 2.56 8.85 11.97
CA PHE A 85 3.27 9.75 11.07
C PHE A 85 2.40 10.13 9.86
N VAL A 86 2.08 11.42 9.73
CA VAL A 86 1.47 11.98 8.52
C VAL A 86 2.57 12.64 7.71
N ILE A 87 2.85 12.15 6.51
CA ILE A 87 3.96 12.60 5.67
C ILE A 87 3.42 13.32 4.44
N SER A 88 3.63 14.63 4.37
CA SER A 88 3.27 15.47 3.22
C SER A 88 4.47 15.79 2.31
N GLY A 89 5.69 15.51 2.75
CA GLY A 89 6.91 15.72 1.97
C GLY A 89 7.08 14.72 0.82
N ASP A 90 7.94 15.07 -0.12
CA ASP A 90 8.40 14.24 -1.25
C ASP A 90 9.76 13.60 -0.94
N ALA A 91 10.04 12.42 -1.48
CA ALA A 91 11.28 11.65 -1.28
C ALA A 91 11.67 11.45 0.20
N VAL A 92 10.70 11.06 1.05
CA VAL A 92 10.94 10.82 2.48
C VAL A 92 11.40 9.38 2.70
N HIS A 93 12.34 9.18 3.62
CA HIS A 93 12.85 7.87 4.04
C HIS A 93 12.49 7.61 5.49
N VAL A 94 11.83 6.48 5.78
CA VAL A 94 11.50 6.03 7.13
C VAL A 94 12.12 4.66 7.35
N ARG A 95 12.93 4.50 8.40
CA ARG A 95 13.60 3.22 8.65
C ARG A 95 13.77 2.86 10.13
N ARG A 96 13.77 1.56 10.45
CA ARG A 96 14.08 1.04 11.80
C ARG A 96 13.17 1.58 12.88
N ILE A 97 11.86 1.61 12.59
CA ILE A 97 10.82 2.08 13.51
C ILE A 97 9.69 1.06 13.54
N VAL A 98 9.22 0.77 14.74
CA VAL A 98 8.00 0.00 14.99
C VAL A 98 6.84 0.98 15.16
N PHE A 99 5.78 0.83 14.38
CA PHE A 99 4.51 1.53 14.53
C PHE A 99 3.46 0.56 15.04
N THR A 100 2.89 0.85 16.20
CA THR A 100 1.96 -0.10 16.83
C THR A 100 0.74 0.56 17.43
N ARG A 101 -0.36 -0.19 17.45
CA ARG A 101 -1.61 0.18 18.11
C ARG A 101 -2.28 1.48 17.65
N ILE A 102 -2.00 1.96 16.44
CA ILE A 102 -2.60 3.21 15.94
C ILE A 102 -4.07 3.00 15.58
N ARG A 103 -4.93 3.82 16.18
CA ARG A 103 -6.39 3.79 16.07
C ARG A 103 -6.95 5.21 16.04
N VAL A 104 -8.00 5.41 15.24
CA VAL A 104 -8.69 6.71 15.08
C VAL A 104 -10.20 6.50 15.04
N ALA A 105 -10.99 7.57 15.15
CA ALA A 105 -12.45 7.45 15.29
C ALA A 105 -13.12 6.78 14.08
N ASP A 106 -12.66 7.12 12.88
CA ASP A 106 -13.21 6.61 11.61
C ASP A 106 -12.69 5.20 11.22
N ARG A 107 -11.90 4.58 12.10
CA ARG A 107 -11.33 3.25 11.95
C ARG A 107 -10.40 3.10 10.74
N ASN A 108 -9.62 4.15 10.44
CA ASN A 108 -8.58 4.14 9.41
C ASN A 108 -7.19 4.57 9.89
N GLY A 109 -6.94 4.44 11.20
CA GLY A 109 -5.73 4.92 11.85
C GLY A 109 -4.49 4.20 11.34
N ALA A 110 -3.55 4.95 10.78
CA ALA A 110 -2.36 4.38 10.15
C ALA A 110 -1.08 4.54 10.98
N GLY A 111 -0.15 3.60 10.90
CA GLY A 111 1.22 3.84 11.34
C GLY A 111 1.85 5.00 10.56
N ILE A 112 1.80 4.92 9.23
CA ILE A 112 2.19 6.01 8.33
C ILE A 112 1.03 6.34 7.38
N ARG A 113 0.71 7.63 7.25
CA ARG A 113 -0.14 8.15 6.19
C ARG A 113 0.64 9.06 5.24
N ALA A 114 0.90 8.57 4.04
CA ALA A 114 1.62 9.30 3.00
C ALA A 114 0.64 10.11 2.14
N GLN A 115 0.87 11.41 2.04
CA GLN A 115 0.04 12.36 1.29
C GLN A 115 0.85 13.19 0.30
N GLY A 116 2.18 13.17 0.41
CA GLY A 116 3.11 13.83 -0.48
C GLY A 116 3.51 12.98 -1.69
N GLY A 117 4.79 13.04 -2.04
CA GLY A 117 5.35 12.31 -3.19
C GLY A 117 5.95 10.96 -2.81
N ASP A 118 7.20 10.74 -3.23
CA ASP A 118 7.91 9.48 -3.05
C ASP A 118 8.12 9.16 -1.56
N LEU A 119 7.93 7.89 -1.18
CA LEU A 119 8.14 7.40 0.18
C LEU A 119 8.90 6.08 0.15
N ASN A 120 9.97 6.00 0.94
CA ASN A 120 10.79 4.81 1.10
C ASN A 120 10.71 4.33 2.55
N ILE A 121 10.24 3.11 2.74
CA ILE A 121 10.13 2.43 4.04
C ILE A 121 11.08 1.24 4.04
N ALA A 122 11.97 1.17 5.02
CA ALA A 122 12.95 0.09 5.11
C ALA A 122 13.13 -0.40 6.55
N ASP A 123 13.14 -1.72 6.78
CA ASP A 123 13.36 -2.29 8.12
C ASP A 123 12.39 -1.71 9.17
N CYS A 124 11.12 -1.59 8.82
CA CYS A 124 10.07 -1.10 9.70
C CYS A 124 9.11 -2.23 10.07
N GLN A 125 8.43 -2.07 11.20
CA GLN A 125 7.38 -3.00 11.62
C GLN A 125 6.08 -2.24 11.86
N PHE A 126 4.98 -2.75 11.33
CA PHE A 126 3.64 -2.23 11.54
C PHE A 126 2.83 -3.31 12.22
N ILE A 127 2.46 -3.10 13.48
CA ILE A 127 1.88 -4.15 14.32
C ILE A 127 0.55 -3.67 14.90
N ASN A 128 -0.53 -4.45 14.75
CA ASN A 128 -1.79 -4.20 15.47
C ASN A 128 -2.36 -2.77 15.23
N ASN A 129 -2.18 -2.23 14.04
CA ASN A 129 -2.77 -0.96 13.62
C ASN A 129 -4.08 -1.19 12.85
N GLU A 130 -4.94 -0.19 12.78
CA GLU A 130 -6.11 -0.26 11.88
C GLU A 130 -5.69 -0.28 10.41
N VAL A 131 -4.60 0.41 10.07
CA VAL A 131 -3.85 0.31 8.81
C VAL A 131 -2.35 0.40 9.13
N GLY A 132 -1.50 -0.42 8.51
CA GLY A 132 -0.05 -0.25 8.70
C GLY A 132 0.44 1.02 7.99
N VAL A 133 0.26 1.05 6.67
CA VAL A 133 0.60 2.20 5.82
C VAL A 133 -0.57 2.53 4.91
N LEU A 134 -0.93 3.81 4.83
CA LEU A 134 -1.95 4.35 3.94
C LEU A 134 -1.37 5.46 3.06
N ALA A 135 -1.12 5.18 1.79
CA ALA A 135 -0.64 6.16 0.82
C ALA A 135 -1.79 6.68 -0.06
N ALA A 136 -1.91 8.01 -0.15
CA ALA A 136 -2.86 8.66 -1.03
C ALA A 136 -2.51 8.43 -2.51
N GLY A 137 -3.48 8.64 -3.40
CA GLY A 137 -3.23 8.60 -4.84
C GLY A 137 -2.55 9.87 -5.31
N VAL A 138 -1.23 9.82 -5.49
CA VAL A 138 -0.44 10.89 -6.12
C VAL A 138 0.22 10.31 -7.36
N ALA A 139 -0.30 10.68 -8.53
CA ALA A 139 -0.03 9.99 -9.80
C ALA A 139 1.46 9.81 -10.14
N ARG A 140 2.33 10.74 -9.72
CA ARG A 140 3.78 10.69 -9.97
C ARG A 140 4.58 9.96 -8.89
N ALA A 141 3.98 9.68 -7.74
CA ALA A 141 4.67 9.15 -6.59
C ALA A 141 5.10 7.69 -6.80
N ARG A 142 6.21 7.32 -6.17
CA ARG A 142 6.67 5.94 -6.04
C ARG A 142 6.78 5.59 -4.56
N ILE A 143 6.18 4.46 -4.20
CA ILE A 143 6.20 3.95 -2.83
C ILE A 143 7.04 2.68 -2.81
N THR A 144 8.08 2.66 -1.97
CA THR A 144 8.99 1.53 -1.83
C THR A 144 8.94 1.01 -0.39
N VAL A 145 8.74 -0.29 -0.22
CA VAL A 145 8.71 -0.98 1.07
C VAL A 145 9.66 -2.16 1.02
N VAL A 146 10.64 -2.18 1.91
CA VAL A 146 11.74 -3.14 1.86
C VAL A 146 12.02 -3.70 3.25
N ASP A 147 12.30 -4.99 3.33
CA ASP A 147 12.74 -5.67 4.57
C ASP A 147 11.83 -5.36 5.78
N SER A 148 10.52 -5.23 5.56
CA SER A 148 9.56 -4.74 6.56
C SER A 148 8.54 -5.81 6.97
N VAL A 149 7.92 -5.62 8.13
CA VAL A 149 6.91 -6.55 8.67
C VAL A 149 5.58 -5.83 8.88
N PHE A 150 4.49 -6.44 8.42
CA PHE A 150 3.12 -6.03 8.67
C PHE A 150 2.42 -7.18 9.37
N ASP A 151 2.09 -7.00 10.64
CA ASP A 151 1.50 -8.06 11.46
C ASP A 151 0.24 -7.57 12.18
N ASP A 152 -0.79 -8.40 12.18
CA ASP A 152 -2.03 -8.18 12.93
C ASP A 152 -2.72 -6.84 12.61
N ASN A 153 -2.50 -6.30 11.41
CA ASN A 153 -3.08 -5.04 10.95
C ASN A 153 -4.44 -5.26 10.26
N GLY A 154 -5.21 -4.18 10.18
CA GLY A 154 -6.46 -4.14 9.45
C GLY A 154 -7.68 -4.15 10.37
N ARG A 155 -8.83 -3.82 9.79
CA ARG A 155 -10.12 -3.85 10.48
C ARG A 155 -11.24 -3.89 9.46
N CYS A 156 -12.30 -4.64 9.74
CA CYS A 156 -13.53 -4.61 8.96
C CYS A 156 -14.62 -3.82 9.71
N THR A 157 -15.30 -2.89 9.06
CA THR A 157 -16.45 -2.17 9.60
C THR A 157 -17.45 -1.90 8.47
N GLU A 158 -18.71 -2.27 8.66
CA GLU A 158 -19.80 -2.05 7.67
C GLU A 158 -19.46 -2.54 6.26
N GLY A 159 -18.84 -3.71 6.15
CA GLY A 159 -18.44 -4.30 4.86
C GLY A 159 -17.19 -3.67 4.22
N ARG A 160 -16.59 -2.63 4.81
CA ARG A 160 -15.29 -2.08 4.38
C ARG A 160 -14.17 -2.66 5.23
N CYS A 161 -13.21 -3.31 4.59
CA CYS A 161 -12.05 -3.91 5.27
C CYS A 161 -10.76 -3.19 4.86
N ARG A 162 -9.97 -2.83 5.88
CA ARG A 162 -8.65 -2.21 5.74
C ARG A 162 -7.55 -3.26 5.58
N ALA A 163 -6.54 -2.96 4.78
CA ALA A 163 -5.34 -3.78 4.61
C ALA A 163 -4.19 -3.36 5.55
N GLY A 164 -3.13 -4.16 5.61
CA GLY A 164 -1.87 -3.76 6.26
C GLY A 164 -1.16 -2.67 5.47
N LEU A 165 -1.10 -2.80 4.14
CA LEU A 165 -0.57 -1.80 3.22
C LEU A 165 -1.65 -1.40 2.20
N GLU A 166 -2.07 -0.15 2.21
CA GLU A 166 -3.00 0.42 1.24
C GLU A 166 -2.34 1.57 0.48
N VAL A 167 -2.23 1.43 -0.84
CA VAL A 167 -1.64 2.44 -1.73
C VAL A 167 -2.67 2.83 -2.78
N GLY A 168 -2.95 4.13 -2.89
CA GLY A 168 -3.84 4.69 -3.91
C GLY A 168 -3.23 4.70 -5.32
N ALA A 169 -3.80 5.51 -6.20
CA ALA A 169 -3.33 5.69 -7.57
C ALA A 169 -1.99 6.47 -7.63
N VAL A 170 -0.89 5.73 -7.55
CA VAL A 170 0.50 6.21 -7.68
C VAL A 170 1.15 5.64 -8.94
N ALA A 171 2.35 6.09 -9.31
CA ALA A 171 3.05 5.56 -10.49
C ALA A 171 3.51 4.11 -10.25
N GLU A 172 4.16 3.86 -9.11
CA GLU A 172 4.69 2.54 -8.76
C GLU A 172 4.56 2.25 -7.27
N LEU A 173 4.19 1.01 -6.95
CA LEU A 173 4.45 0.38 -5.67
C LEU A 173 5.49 -0.72 -5.85
N ARG A 174 6.55 -0.70 -5.04
CA ARG A 174 7.55 -1.76 -4.95
C ARG A 174 7.61 -2.30 -3.53
N VAL A 175 7.47 -3.62 -3.39
CA VAL A 175 7.57 -4.31 -2.10
C VAL A 175 8.55 -5.47 -2.23
N GLU A 176 9.60 -5.45 -1.41
CA GLU A 176 10.66 -6.45 -1.45
C GLU A 176 10.95 -7.04 -0.07
N ARG A 177 11.20 -8.36 -0.02
CA ARG A 177 11.72 -9.08 1.15
C ARG A 177 10.95 -8.80 2.45
N SER A 178 9.65 -8.55 2.32
CA SER A 178 8.78 -8.14 3.41
C SER A 178 7.80 -9.24 3.79
N ARG A 179 7.32 -9.23 5.04
CA ARG A 179 6.37 -10.21 5.56
C ARG A 179 5.05 -9.56 5.94
N PHE A 180 3.96 -10.21 5.58
CA PHE A 180 2.58 -9.77 5.83
C PHE A 180 1.81 -10.90 6.47
N ASN A 181 1.38 -10.71 7.73
CA ASN A 181 0.84 -11.78 8.56
C ASN A 181 -0.51 -11.40 9.17
N ALA A 182 -1.34 -12.42 9.38
CA ALA A 182 -2.52 -12.40 10.25
C ALA A 182 -3.39 -11.14 10.05
N PRO A 183 -3.94 -10.92 8.85
CA PRO A 183 -4.73 -9.72 8.63
C PRO A 183 -5.99 -9.79 9.50
N ARG A 184 -6.23 -8.75 10.29
CA ARG A 184 -7.54 -8.51 10.91
C ARG A 184 -8.55 -7.95 9.91
N GLY A 185 -8.03 -7.40 8.81
CA GLY A 185 -8.78 -7.19 7.58
C GLY A 185 -8.89 -8.45 6.75
N ARG A 186 -9.61 -8.38 5.64
CA ARG A 186 -9.74 -9.51 4.69
C ARG A 186 -8.64 -9.57 3.61
N VAL A 187 -7.66 -8.66 3.70
CA VAL A 187 -6.62 -8.43 2.69
C VAL A 187 -5.36 -7.93 3.40
N LEU A 188 -4.18 -8.31 2.92
CA LEU A 188 -2.89 -7.88 3.45
C LEU A 188 -2.35 -6.65 2.72
N LEU A 189 -2.47 -6.63 1.39
CA LEU A 189 -2.00 -5.55 0.53
C LEU A 189 -3.07 -5.14 -0.48
N ARG A 190 -3.34 -3.82 -0.55
CA ARG A 190 -4.16 -3.21 -1.60
C ARG A 190 -3.35 -2.15 -2.36
N SER A 191 -3.23 -2.30 -3.67
CA SER A 191 -2.54 -1.36 -4.54
C SER A 191 -3.46 -0.84 -5.63
N GLY A 192 -3.56 0.47 -5.76
CA GLY A 192 -4.13 1.17 -6.91
C GLY A 192 -3.05 1.72 -7.86
N ALA A 193 -1.78 1.36 -7.67
CA ALA A 193 -0.66 1.87 -8.46
C ALA A 193 -0.80 1.50 -9.95
N GLY A 194 -0.21 2.33 -10.82
CA GLY A 194 -0.09 2.00 -12.25
C GLY A 194 0.76 0.75 -12.49
N ARG A 195 1.77 0.52 -11.62
CA ARG A 195 2.58 -0.70 -11.58
C ARG A 195 2.83 -1.15 -10.15
N THR A 196 2.67 -2.44 -9.90
CA THR A 196 3.01 -3.07 -8.62
C THR A 196 4.08 -4.14 -8.83
N LEU A 197 5.20 -4.01 -8.11
CA LEU A 197 6.32 -4.95 -8.09
C LEU A 197 6.38 -5.64 -6.73
N LEU A 198 6.31 -6.97 -6.71
CA LEU A 198 6.40 -7.77 -5.49
C LEU A 198 7.54 -8.78 -5.65
N SER A 199 8.60 -8.68 -4.86
CA SER A 199 9.76 -9.59 -4.94
C SER A 199 10.12 -10.20 -3.59
N GLY A 200 10.20 -11.52 -3.51
CA GLY A 200 10.72 -12.22 -2.33
C GLY A 200 9.92 -11.99 -1.04
N ASN A 201 8.62 -11.68 -1.14
CA ASN A 201 7.77 -11.42 0.03
C ASN A 201 7.07 -12.69 0.52
N GLU A 202 6.63 -12.68 1.77
CA GLU A 202 5.73 -13.71 2.32
C GLU A 202 4.41 -13.08 2.77
N PHE A 203 3.29 -13.67 2.32
CA PHE A 203 1.93 -13.29 2.69
C PHE A 203 1.23 -14.48 3.33
N THR A 204 0.89 -14.37 4.62
CA THR A 204 0.34 -15.47 5.42
C THR A 204 -0.98 -15.07 6.07
N ALA A 205 -2.05 -15.82 5.81
CA ALA A 205 -3.33 -15.64 6.48
C ALA A 205 -4.07 -16.97 6.72
N ALA A 206 -4.69 -17.12 7.89
CA ALA A 206 -5.40 -18.36 8.24
C ALA A 206 -6.69 -18.56 7.43
N ASP A 207 -7.56 -17.55 7.41
CA ASP A 207 -8.77 -17.50 6.57
C ASP A 207 -9.09 -16.02 6.28
N PRO A 208 -8.48 -15.42 5.24
CA PRO A 208 -8.63 -13.99 4.97
C PRO A 208 -10.05 -13.63 4.49
N GLY A 209 -10.87 -14.58 4.04
CA GLY A 209 -12.19 -14.29 3.49
C GLY A 209 -12.16 -13.37 2.26
N GLY A 210 -11.06 -13.41 1.50
CA GLY A 210 -10.75 -12.62 0.29
C GLY A 210 -9.31 -12.85 -0.17
N PRO A 211 -8.87 -12.22 -1.28
CA PRO A 211 -7.50 -12.38 -1.75
C PRO A 211 -6.50 -11.74 -0.77
N LEU A 212 -5.32 -12.36 -0.59
CA LEU A 212 -4.25 -11.80 0.23
C LEU A 212 -3.76 -10.45 -0.31
N VAL A 213 -3.65 -10.36 -1.64
CA VAL A 213 -3.17 -9.19 -2.35
C VAL A 213 -4.18 -8.77 -3.42
N SER A 214 -4.53 -7.48 -3.46
CA SER A 214 -5.43 -6.92 -4.46
C SER A 214 -4.78 -5.74 -5.15
N VAL A 215 -4.64 -5.80 -6.48
CA VAL A 215 -3.92 -4.80 -7.27
C VAL A 215 -4.75 -4.27 -8.44
N ALA A 216 -4.40 -3.07 -8.89
CA ALA A 216 -4.75 -2.52 -10.19
C ALA A 216 -3.47 -2.32 -11.03
N GLY A 217 -3.63 -2.00 -12.31
CA GLY A 217 -2.49 -1.73 -13.21
C GLY A 217 -1.64 -2.96 -13.51
N ASP A 218 -0.37 -2.73 -13.83
CA ASP A 218 0.62 -3.77 -14.09
C ASP A 218 0.99 -4.52 -12.81
N LEU A 219 1.20 -5.83 -12.91
CA LEU A 219 1.61 -6.69 -11.81
C LEU A 219 2.81 -7.53 -12.22
N LEU A 220 3.93 -7.29 -11.55
CA LEU A 220 5.10 -8.15 -11.63
C LEU A 220 5.34 -8.73 -10.23
N ALA A 221 5.27 -10.05 -10.10
CA ALA A 221 5.46 -10.74 -8.84
C ALA A 221 6.48 -11.87 -9.03
N ASP A 222 7.64 -11.75 -8.40
CA ASP A 222 8.70 -12.75 -8.46
C ASP A 222 9.01 -13.33 -7.08
N THR A 223 9.20 -14.65 -7.01
CA THR A 223 9.73 -15.35 -5.82
C THR A 223 8.96 -15.09 -4.51
N ASN A 224 7.67 -14.73 -4.58
CA ASN A 224 6.84 -14.52 -3.39
C ASN A 224 6.21 -15.82 -2.92
N ARG A 225 5.91 -15.89 -1.62
CA ARG A 225 5.24 -17.02 -0.97
C ARG A 225 3.88 -16.59 -0.43
N PHE A 226 2.84 -17.32 -0.78
CA PHE A 226 1.46 -17.09 -0.35
C PHE A 226 0.98 -18.30 0.45
N VAL A 227 0.72 -18.12 1.73
CA VAL A 227 0.46 -19.21 2.68
C VAL A 227 -0.93 -19.06 3.28
N PHE A 228 -1.75 -20.10 3.11
CA PHE A 228 -3.09 -20.18 3.70
C PHE A 228 -3.13 -21.09 4.91
N GLY A 229 -4.05 -20.81 5.84
CA GLY A 229 -4.40 -21.76 6.90
C GLY A 229 -5.26 -22.91 6.38
N PRO A 230 -5.35 -24.03 7.12
CA PRO A 230 -6.09 -25.22 6.70
C PRO A 230 -7.59 -25.01 6.54
N ASN A 231 -8.14 -23.92 7.11
CA ASN A 231 -9.57 -23.61 7.10
C ASN A 231 -9.95 -22.49 6.11
N ALA A 232 -9.01 -21.97 5.31
CA ALA A 232 -9.31 -20.91 4.36
C ALA A 232 -10.41 -21.34 3.38
N GLN A 233 -11.47 -20.54 3.26
CA GLN A 233 -12.64 -20.96 2.48
C GLN A 233 -12.45 -20.80 0.97
N ASP A 234 -11.76 -19.73 0.57
CA ASP A 234 -11.46 -19.33 -0.81
C ASP A 234 -9.98 -18.89 -0.89
N PRO A 235 -9.03 -19.84 -1.00
CA PRO A 235 -7.61 -19.54 -0.99
C PRO A 235 -7.16 -18.92 -2.31
N THR A 236 -7.40 -17.61 -2.46
CA THR A 236 -6.93 -16.80 -3.59
C THR A 236 -5.75 -15.92 -3.16
N ALA A 237 -4.57 -16.10 -3.75
CA ALA A 237 -3.39 -15.32 -3.40
C ALA A 237 -3.49 -13.86 -3.88
N MET A 238 -3.68 -13.67 -5.18
CA MET A 238 -3.72 -12.34 -5.80
C MET A 238 -5.00 -12.14 -6.60
N ALA A 239 -5.52 -10.92 -6.56
CA ALA A 239 -6.58 -10.47 -7.47
C ALA A 239 -6.15 -9.20 -8.20
N LEU A 240 -6.11 -9.27 -9.53
CA LEU A 240 -5.84 -8.12 -10.39
C LEU A 240 -7.15 -7.58 -10.94
N ARG A 241 -7.43 -6.29 -10.70
CA ARG A 241 -8.68 -5.62 -11.07
C ARG A 241 -8.43 -4.56 -12.14
N SER A 242 -8.43 -4.97 -13.41
CA SER A 242 -8.23 -4.06 -14.55
C SER A 242 -9.18 -4.40 -15.70
N LEU A 243 -10.46 -4.01 -15.56
CA LEU A 243 -11.53 -4.44 -16.47
C LEU A 243 -11.41 -3.86 -17.90
N TRP A 244 -10.74 -2.72 -18.04
CA TRP A 244 -10.75 -1.89 -19.25
C TRP A 244 -9.35 -1.58 -19.80
N HIS A 245 -8.30 -2.08 -19.16
CA HIS A 245 -6.93 -1.96 -19.65
C HIS A 245 -6.34 -3.36 -19.78
N SER A 246 -5.37 -3.51 -20.68
CA SER A 246 -4.59 -4.74 -20.81
C SER A 246 -3.26 -4.53 -20.08
N PRO A 247 -3.18 -4.86 -18.78
CA PRO A 247 -1.95 -4.68 -18.00
C PRO A 247 -0.87 -5.65 -18.44
N ILE A 248 0.38 -5.34 -18.09
CA ILE A 248 1.46 -6.32 -18.07
C ILE A 248 1.30 -7.17 -16.81
N ILE A 249 1.27 -8.49 -16.98
CA ILE A 249 1.18 -9.44 -15.88
C ILE A 249 2.29 -10.49 -16.01
N ALA A 250 3.21 -10.52 -15.05
CA ALA A 250 4.28 -11.50 -14.97
C ALA A 250 4.45 -12.03 -13.54
N LEU A 251 4.08 -13.28 -13.32
CA LEU A 251 4.17 -13.98 -12.04
C LEU A 251 5.17 -15.11 -12.22
N ARG A 252 6.37 -14.97 -11.64
CA ARG A 252 7.46 -15.93 -11.84
C ARG A 252 8.01 -16.50 -10.53
N GLY A 253 8.16 -17.82 -10.44
CA GLY A 253 8.81 -18.43 -9.27
C GLY A 253 8.04 -18.28 -7.96
N ASN A 254 6.75 -17.94 -7.99
CA ASN A 254 5.96 -17.75 -6.78
C ASN A 254 5.47 -19.10 -6.23
N TRP A 255 5.27 -19.17 -4.91
CA TRP A 255 4.79 -20.34 -4.20
C TRP A 255 3.40 -20.10 -3.64
N LEU A 256 2.46 -21.00 -3.97
CA LEU A 256 1.16 -21.07 -3.34
C LEU A 256 1.11 -22.27 -2.40
N GLU A 257 1.02 -22.02 -1.11
CA GLU A 257 0.89 -23.03 -0.08
C GLU A 257 -0.54 -23.06 0.45
N ASN A 258 -1.28 -24.06 -0.03
CA ASN A 258 -2.69 -24.22 0.26
C ASN A 258 -2.95 -25.60 0.92
N PRO A 259 -2.98 -25.68 2.26
CA PRO A 259 -3.22 -26.92 2.98
C PRO A 259 -4.71 -27.27 3.15
N THR A 260 -5.63 -26.55 2.48
CA THR A 260 -7.09 -26.68 2.73
C THR A 260 -7.72 -27.93 2.11
N GLY A 261 -7.03 -28.59 1.17
CA GLY A 261 -7.61 -29.65 0.33
C GLY A 261 -8.65 -29.15 -0.68
N ARG A 262 -8.85 -27.83 -0.79
CA ARG A 262 -9.71 -27.19 -1.80
C ARG A 262 -8.85 -26.57 -2.89
N PRO A 263 -9.36 -26.40 -4.13
CA PRO A 263 -8.64 -25.67 -5.17
C PRO A 263 -8.34 -24.24 -4.73
N GLY A 264 -7.07 -23.86 -4.73
CA GLY A 264 -6.60 -22.49 -4.57
C GLY A 264 -6.27 -21.84 -5.90
N LEU A 265 -6.07 -20.54 -5.86
CA LEU A 265 -5.84 -19.72 -7.05
C LEU A 265 -4.70 -18.74 -6.81
N LEU A 266 -3.64 -18.83 -7.62
CA LEU A 266 -2.55 -17.87 -7.53
C LEU A 266 -3.00 -16.48 -8.04
N LEU A 267 -3.69 -16.40 -9.18
CA LEU A 267 -4.18 -15.14 -9.74
C LEU A 267 -5.65 -15.18 -10.19
N ALA A 268 -6.50 -14.41 -9.52
CA ALA A 268 -7.79 -13.99 -10.06
C ALA A 268 -7.59 -12.79 -11.00
N ASN A 269 -7.52 -13.06 -12.31
CA ASN A 269 -7.28 -12.07 -13.34
C ASN A 269 -8.60 -11.47 -13.85
N MET A 270 -8.94 -10.26 -13.41
CA MET A 270 -10.07 -9.49 -13.93
C MET A 270 -9.61 -8.49 -15.01
N SER A 271 -8.77 -8.92 -15.94
CA SER A 271 -8.35 -8.19 -17.12
C SER A 271 -8.35 -9.09 -18.35
N SER A 272 -8.24 -8.50 -19.55
CA SER A 272 -8.09 -9.27 -20.79
C SER A 272 -6.65 -9.67 -21.11
N ALA A 273 -5.69 -9.32 -20.27
CA ALA A 273 -4.28 -9.66 -20.52
C ALA A 273 -4.00 -11.13 -20.20
N ASP A 274 -3.21 -11.77 -21.04
CA ASP A 274 -2.68 -13.11 -20.79
C ASP A 274 -1.44 -12.99 -19.88
N PRO A 275 -1.46 -13.62 -18.69
CA PRO A 275 -0.35 -13.51 -17.76
C PRO A 275 0.79 -14.45 -18.13
N ASP A 276 2.03 -13.98 -18.00
CA ASP A 276 3.21 -14.84 -17.96
C ASP A 276 3.31 -15.49 -16.58
N MET A 277 3.21 -16.82 -16.53
CA MET A 277 3.10 -17.61 -15.31
C MET A 277 4.27 -18.61 -15.12
N ALA A 278 5.48 -18.23 -15.55
CA ALA A 278 6.64 -19.12 -15.52
C ALA A 278 7.03 -19.59 -14.10
N ASP A 279 7.44 -20.86 -13.98
CA ASP A 279 8.10 -21.43 -12.79
C ASP A 279 7.35 -21.27 -11.45
N ASN A 280 6.02 -21.06 -11.45
CA ASN A 280 5.26 -20.99 -10.21
C ASN A 280 5.03 -22.38 -9.60
N HIS A 281 5.14 -22.48 -8.28
CA HIS A 281 4.99 -23.69 -7.50
C HIS A 281 3.60 -23.73 -6.86
N LEU A 282 2.75 -24.65 -7.34
CA LEU A 282 1.35 -24.77 -6.93
C LEU A 282 1.08 -26.17 -6.36
N GLY A 283 0.17 -26.28 -5.39
CA GLY A 283 -0.25 -27.56 -4.83
C GLY A 283 -1.16 -28.36 -5.79
N PRO A 284 -1.39 -29.65 -5.51
CA PRO A 284 -2.33 -30.46 -6.28
C PRO A 284 -3.74 -29.84 -6.31
N GLY A 285 -4.27 -29.59 -7.51
CA GLY A 285 -5.61 -29.01 -7.71
C GLY A 285 -5.67 -27.49 -7.65
N ASP A 286 -4.57 -26.81 -7.32
CA ASP A 286 -4.48 -25.36 -7.40
C ASP A 286 -4.34 -24.88 -8.85
N ALA A 287 -4.87 -23.70 -9.14
CA ALA A 287 -4.82 -23.07 -10.45
C ALA A 287 -3.85 -21.87 -10.45
N ALA A 288 -3.12 -21.72 -11.56
CA ALA A 288 -2.22 -20.58 -11.75
C ALA A 288 -2.99 -19.28 -11.94
N ALA A 289 -4.00 -19.27 -12.81
CA ALA A 289 -4.81 -18.09 -13.09
C ALA A 289 -6.25 -18.45 -13.47
N SER A 290 -7.17 -17.52 -13.23
CA SER A 290 -8.58 -17.62 -13.64
C SER A 290 -9.12 -16.26 -14.06
N ASN A 291 -9.87 -16.25 -15.17
CA ASN A 291 -10.54 -15.06 -15.70
C ASN A 291 -12.06 -15.05 -15.44
N VAL A 292 -12.59 -15.99 -14.65
CA VAL A 292 -14.03 -16.08 -14.35
C VAL A 292 -14.57 -14.78 -13.75
N GLY A 293 -13.77 -14.11 -12.91
CA GLY A 293 -14.11 -12.80 -12.34
C GLY A 293 -14.30 -11.70 -13.40
N LEU A 294 -13.55 -11.73 -14.51
CA LEU A 294 -13.74 -10.80 -15.64
C LEU A 294 -15.08 -11.04 -16.31
N LEU A 295 -15.42 -12.30 -16.59
CA LEU A 295 -16.67 -12.68 -17.28
C LEU A 295 -17.88 -12.23 -16.47
N ASN A 296 -17.90 -12.54 -15.16
CA ASN A 296 -18.97 -12.12 -14.26
C ASN A 296 -19.08 -10.60 -14.16
N SER A 297 -17.94 -9.89 -14.05
CA SER A 297 -17.93 -8.43 -13.96
C SER A 297 -18.43 -7.76 -15.24
N ARG A 298 -18.05 -8.28 -16.42
CA ARG A 298 -18.53 -7.79 -17.72
C ARG A 298 -20.02 -8.06 -17.90
N ALA A 299 -20.50 -9.25 -17.55
CA ALA A 299 -21.92 -9.58 -17.59
C ALA A 299 -22.75 -8.63 -16.70
N HIS A 300 -22.29 -8.36 -15.47
CA HIS A 300 -22.93 -7.38 -14.58
C HIS A 300 -22.90 -5.95 -15.13
N ALA A 301 -21.78 -5.51 -15.72
CA ALA A 301 -21.66 -4.18 -16.32
C ALA A 301 -22.61 -4.00 -17.52
N LEU A 302 -22.67 -4.99 -18.41
CA LEU A 302 -23.61 -5.01 -19.54
C LEU A 302 -25.07 -5.01 -19.07
N GLY A 303 -25.40 -5.78 -18.03
CA GLY A 303 -26.72 -5.78 -17.42
C GLY A 303 -27.13 -4.39 -16.91
N ARG A 304 -26.23 -3.68 -16.21
CA ARG A 304 -26.49 -2.31 -15.73
C ARG A 304 -26.68 -1.32 -16.87
N ILE A 305 -25.84 -1.36 -17.90
CA ILE A 305 -25.99 -0.52 -19.09
C ILE A 305 -27.35 -0.78 -19.77
N GLY A 306 -27.76 -2.05 -19.87
CA GLY A 306 -29.06 -2.42 -20.41
C GLY A 306 -30.24 -1.86 -19.59
N VAL A 307 -30.15 -1.89 -18.27
CA VAL A 307 -31.15 -1.29 -17.36
C VAL A 307 -31.18 0.23 -17.52
N ASP A 308 -30.04 0.90 -17.49
CA ASP A 308 -29.95 2.37 -17.63
C ASP A 308 -30.43 2.86 -19.01
N ALA A 309 -30.14 2.09 -20.07
CA ALA A 309 -30.63 2.37 -21.42
C ALA A 309 -32.14 2.15 -21.53
N ALA A 310 -32.67 1.09 -20.92
CA ALA A 310 -34.10 0.89 -20.79
C ALA A 310 -34.74 2.03 -20.00
N ASP A 311 -34.08 2.60 -19.00
CA ASP A 311 -34.67 3.67 -18.21
C ASP A 311 -34.72 5.04 -18.89
N ARG A 312 -33.90 5.24 -19.92
CA ARG A 312 -33.87 6.45 -20.76
C ARG A 312 -34.64 6.31 -22.08
N ALA A 313 -35.12 5.12 -22.41
CA ALA A 313 -35.88 4.85 -23.63
C ALA A 313 -37.32 5.37 -23.55
N THR A 314 -37.86 5.85 -24.68
CA THR A 314 -39.28 6.22 -24.81
C THR A 314 -40.18 5.01 -24.50
N ALA A 315 -41.43 5.25 -24.06
CA ALA A 315 -42.37 4.20 -23.65
C ALA A 315 -42.45 2.97 -24.59
N PRO A 316 -42.49 3.11 -25.94
CA PRO A 316 -42.47 1.95 -26.84
C PRO A 316 -41.13 1.19 -26.85
N ALA A 317 -39.99 1.89 -26.78
CA ALA A 317 -38.66 1.27 -26.77
C ALA A 317 -38.35 0.55 -25.44
N ARG A 318 -38.90 1.03 -24.31
CA ARG A 318 -38.84 0.36 -22.99
C ARG A 318 -39.45 -1.03 -22.99
N ALA A 319 -40.59 -1.21 -23.65
CA ALA A 319 -41.30 -2.49 -23.70
C ALA A 319 -40.52 -3.55 -24.50
N GLN A 320 -39.86 -3.14 -25.58
CA GLN A 320 -39.06 -4.01 -26.44
C GLN A 320 -37.74 -4.41 -25.77
N LEU A 321 -37.05 -3.48 -25.10
CA LEU A 321 -35.83 -3.79 -24.33
C LEU A 321 -36.09 -4.73 -23.15
N ARG A 322 -37.19 -4.52 -22.40
CA ARG A 322 -37.58 -5.38 -21.26
C ARG A 322 -37.95 -6.81 -21.67
N ARG A 323 -38.34 -7.03 -22.93
CA ARG A 323 -38.65 -8.36 -23.47
C ARG A 323 -37.37 -9.12 -23.86
N LEU A 324 -36.35 -8.42 -24.36
CA LEU A 324 -35.05 -8.99 -24.70
C LEU A 324 -34.21 -9.32 -23.46
N LEU A 325 -34.31 -8.53 -22.38
CA LEU A 325 -33.58 -8.76 -21.13
C LEU A 325 -34.17 -9.88 -20.22
N ARG A 326 -35.28 -10.52 -20.63
CA ARG A 326 -35.93 -11.63 -19.89
C ARG A 326 -35.72 -13.01 -20.54
N GLN A 327 -35.00 -13.07 -21.65
CA GLN A 327 -34.54 -14.30 -22.30
C GLN A 327 -33.08 -14.54 -21.91
#